data_AF-A0A4T2BXA3-F1
#
_entry.id   AF-A0A4T2BXA3-F1
#
_cell.length_a   1.000
_cell.length_b   1.000
_cell.length_c   1.000
_cell.angle_alpha   90.00
_cell.angle_beta   90.00
_cell.angle_gamma   90.00
#
_symmetry.space_group_name_H-M   'P 1'
#
loop_
_entity.id
_entity.type
_entity.pdbx_description
1 polymer ?
#
loop_
_entity_poly.entity_id
_entity_poly.type
_entity_poly.pdbx_seq_one_letter_code
_entity_poly.pdbx_strand_id
1 'polypeptide(L)'
;MHICEEWKPLEDKYGNLWIQAQEDPWMPGKGFGDWPGAIMVLNPSGVRHLLFDNGRWYRAFRDRYEAMTAAEVILLSPADASTILGISHSWMLNNSSDPRSHELSGELCEGVKTVIRHFADLAYNR
;
A
#
# COMPACT_ATOMS: atom_id res chain seq x y z
N MET A 1 -20.24 15.04 -1.29
CA MET A 1 -20.32 15.16 0.18
C MET A 1 -18.90 15.09 0.68
N HIS A 2 -18.31 16.25 1.01
CA HIS A 2 -16.95 16.30 1.56
C HIS A 2 -16.99 15.76 2.97
N ILE A 3 -16.28 14.66 3.22
CA ILE A 3 -15.94 14.25 4.58
C ILE A 3 -14.49 14.71 4.74
N CYS A 4 -14.33 15.89 5.34
CA CYS A 4 -13.04 16.32 5.87
C CYS A 4 -12.59 15.28 6.89
N GLU A 5 -11.39 14.74 6.68
CA GLU A 5 -10.68 13.91 7.64
C GLU A 5 -10.51 14.71 8.94
N GLU A 6 -11.10 14.24 10.04
CA GLU A 6 -10.82 14.81 11.36
C GLU A 6 -9.45 14.31 11.84
N TRP A 7 -8.42 15.11 11.58
CA TRP A 7 -7.12 14.98 12.23
C TRP A 7 -7.26 15.35 13.71
N LYS A 8 -7.02 14.39 14.61
CA LYS A 8 -6.99 14.65 16.06
C LYS A 8 -5.55 14.76 16.54
N PRO A 9 -5.16 15.87 17.18
CA PRO A 9 -3.83 15.96 17.78
C PRO A 9 -3.73 14.98 18.95
N LEU A 10 -2.74 14.08 18.90
CA LEU A 10 -2.26 13.40 20.09
C LEU A 10 -1.11 14.24 20.64
N GLU A 11 -1.36 14.97 21.72
CA GLU A 11 -0.28 15.59 22.49
C GLU A 11 0.56 14.48 23.11
N ASP A 12 1.73 14.23 22.53
CA ASP A 12 2.85 13.67 23.28
C ASP A 12 3.91 14.76 23.51
N LYS A 13 4.78 14.48 24.49
CA LYS A 13 5.84 15.37 24.99
C LYS A 13 6.88 15.81 23.95
N TYR A 14 6.75 15.43 22.68
CA TYR A 14 7.71 15.73 21.61
C TYR A 14 7.14 16.56 20.45
N GLY A 15 5.87 16.96 20.50
CA GLY A 15 5.29 17.88 19.52
C GLY A 15 4.90 17.19 18.22
N ASN A 16 3.59 17.18 17.97
CA ASN A 16 2.93 16.93 16.68
C ASN A 16 3.36 15.66 15.92
N LEU A 17 3.20 14.49 16.55
CA LEU A 17 2.96 13.26 15.79
C LEU A 17 1.48 13.23 15.40
N TRP A 18 1.20 13.58 14.15
CA TRP A 18 -0.11 13.32 13.54
C TRP A 18 -0.26 11.80 13.36
N ILE A 19 -0.79 11.13 14.39
CA ILE A 19 -1.15 9.73 14.28
C ILE A 19 -2.48 9.70 13.55
N GLN A 20 -2.49 9.09 12.36
CA GLN A 20 -3.73 8.78 11.63
C GLN A 20 -4.69 8.13 12.64
N ALA A 21 -5.92 8.67 12.77
CA ALA A 21 -6.92 8.13 13.68
C ALA A 21 -6.93 6.59 13.55
N GLN A 22 -6.77 5.88 14.68
CA GLN A 22 -6.57 4.43 14.69
C GLN A 22 -7.65 3.77 13.83
N GLU A 23 -7.27 3.33 12.63
CA GLU A 23 -8.19 2.75 11.66
C GLU A 23 -8.61 1.37 12.16
N ASP A 24 -9.90 1.08 12.12
CA ASP A 24 -10.40 -0.26 12.44
C ASP A 24 -9.79 -1.28 11.46
N PRO A 25 -9.25 -2.39 11.97
CA PRO A 25 -8.66 -3.40 11.11
C PRO A 25 -9.72 -4.02 10.19
N TRP A 26 -9.35 -4.27 8.94
CA TRP A 26 -10.19 -5.06 8.06
C TRP A 26 -10.16 -6.53 8.52
N MET A 27 -11.31 -7.21 8.52
CA MET A 27 -11.43 -8.61 8.95
C MET A 27 -12.07 -9.45 7.83
N PRO A 28 -11.50 -10.63 7.50
CA PRO A 28 -12.14 -11.55 6.57
C PRO A 28 -13.58 -11.87 6.99
N GLY A 29 -14.52 -11.83 6.04
CA GLY A 29 -15.93 -12.16 6.26
C GLY A 29 -16.77 -11.12 7.01
N LYS A 30 -16.20 -9.97 7.40
CA LYS A 30 -16.95 -8.82 7.97
C LYS A 30 -16.53 -7.52 7.26
N GLY A 31 -17.28 -7.13 6.24
CA GLY A 31 -17.00 -5.95 5.42
C GLY A 31 -17.27 -6.22 3.95
N PHE A 32 -16.75 -5.37 3.06
CA PHE A 32 -16.81 -5.55 1.61
C PHE A 32 -16.31 -6.97 1.27
N GLY A 33 -17.27 -7.82 0.90
CA GLY A 33 -17.13 -9.27 0.86
C GLY A 33 -16.11 -9.73 -0.18
N ASP A 34 -15.51 -10.88 0.12
CA ASP A 34 -14.87 -11.83 -0.78
C ASP A 34 -14.57 -11.26 -2.17
N TRP A 35 -13.44 -10.55 -2.33
CA TRP A 35 -12.95 -10.16 -3.66
C TRP A 35 -12.39 -11.42 -4.32
N PRO A 36 -13.16 -12.14 -5.15
CA PRO A 36 -12.76 -13.46 -5.60
C PRO A 36 -11.64 -13.27 -6.64
N GLY A 37 -10.48 -13.86 -6.38
CA GLY A 37 -9.34 -13.81 -7.29
C GLY A 37 -8.29 -12.72 -6.98
N ALA A 38 -8.54 -11.83 -6.03
CA ALA A 38 -7.49 -10.91 -5.57
C ALA A 38 -6.45 -11.64 -4.73
N ILE A 39 -5.17 -11.35 -4.97
CA ILE A 39 -4.08 -11.78 -4.08
C ILE A 39 -4.05 -10.83 -2.91
N MET A 40 -4.07 -11.37 -1.68
CA MET A 40 -4.07 -10.58 -0.46
C MET A 40 -2.69 -10.63 0.21
N VAL A 41 -2.14 -9.46 0.54
CA VAL A 41 -0.99 -9.33 1.44
C VAL A 41 -1.51 -8.85 2.79
N LEU A 42 -1.54 -9.78 3.75
CA LEU A 42 -2.17 -9.54 5.03
C LEU A 42 -1.17 -9.00 6.05
N ASN A 43 -1.48 -7.86 6.64
CA ASN A 43 -0.69 -7.29 7.72
C ASN A 43 -1.16 -7.88 9.07
N PRO A 44 -0.28 -8.50 9.88
CA PRO A 44 -0.65 -9.06 11.19
C PRO A 44 -1.22 -8.04 12.18
N SER A 45 -0.91 -6.75 12.00
CA SER A 45 -1.47 -5.68 12.83
C SER A 45 -2.93 -5.33 12.47
N GLY A 46 -3.50 -5.97 11.44
CA GLY A 46 -4.87 -5.73 10.98
C GLY A 46 -5.05 -4.43 10.20
N VAL A 47 -4.02 -3.57 10.17
CA VAL A 47 -4.01 -2.29 9.47
C VAL A 47 -3.09 -2.39 8.25
N ARG A 48 -3.49 -1.80 7.10
CA ARG A 48 -2.75 -1.84 5.82
C ARG A 48 -2.76 -3.19 5.11
N HIS A 49 -3.90 -3.88 5.10
CA HIS A 49 -4.08 -4.99 4.18
C HIS A 49 -3.99 -4.49 2.73
N LEU A 50 -3.26 -5.21 1.90
CA LEU A 50 -3.14 -4.90 0.47
C LEU A 50 -3.84 -5.99 -0.33
N LEU A 51 -4.48 -5.58 -1.41
CA LEU A 51 -5.10 -6.43 -2.40
C LEU A 51 -4.46 -6.16 -3.75
N PHE A 52 -4.28 -7.20 -4.54
CA PHE A 52 -3.82 -7.09 -5.91
C PHE A 52 -4.80 -7.79 -6.84
N ASP A 53 -5.29 -7.05 -7.83
CA ASP A 53 -6.20 -7.57 -8.85
C ASP A 53 -5.97 -6.85 -10.18
N ASN A 54 -5.96 -7.63 -11.27
CA ASN A 54 -5.83 -7.13 -12.65
C ASN A 54 -4.75 -6.04 -12.82
N GLY A 55 -3.57 -6.27 -12.26
CA GLY A 55 -2.43 -5.35 -12.39
C GLY A 55 -2.52 -4.11 -11.50
N ARG A 56 -3.54 -4.00 -10.65
CA ARG A 56 -3.76 -2.84 -9.78
C ARG A 56 -3.72 -3.26 -8.31
N TRP A 57 -3.10 -2.40 -7.51
CA TRP A 57 -3.05 -2.55 -6.07
C TRP A 57 -4.17 -1.75 -5.42
N TYR A 58 -4.64 -2.25 -4.28
CA TYR A 58 -5.61 -1.59 -3.45
C TYR A 58 -5.23 -1.73 -1.98
N ARG A 59 -5.48 -0.69 -1.19
CA ARG A 59 -5.53 -0.81 0.27
C ARG A 59 -6.94 -1.19 0.69
N ALA A 60 -7.05 -2.24 1.49
CA ALA A 60 -8.30 -2.66 2.08
C ALA A 60 -8.51 -1.98 3.44
N PHE A 61 -9.70 -1.44 3.61
CA PHE A 61 -10.25 -0.92 4.86
C PHE A 61 -11.49 -1.72 5.22
N ARG A 62 -11.94 -1.60 6.48
CA ARG A 62 -13.15 -2.27 6.98
C ARG A 62 -14.38 -2.08 6.06
N ASP A 63 -14.55 -0.88 5.50
CA ASP A 63 -15.76 -0.46 4.79
C ASP A 63 -15.54 -0.12 3.30
N ARG A 64 -14.30 -0.06 2.83
CA ARG A 64 -13.94 0.37 1.47
C ARG A 64 -12.60 -0.20 1.00
N TYR A 65 -12.29 0.03 -0.27
CA TYR A 65 -10.96 -0.13 -0.83
C TYR A 65 -10.53 1.16 -1.53
N GLU A 66 -9.23 1.38 -1.57
CA GLU A 66 -8.63 2.53 -2.23
C GLU A 66 -7.60 2.03 -3.23
N ALA A 67 -7.75 2.44 -4.49
CA ALA A 67 -6.76 2.11 -5.51
C ALA A 67 -5.45 2.84 -5.21
N MET A 68 -4.35 2.12 -5.35
CA MET A 68 -3.01 2.64 -5.14
C MET A 68 -2.12 2.30 -6.33
N THR A 69 -1.17 3.18 -6.60
CA THR A 69 -0.02 2.87 -7.44
C THR A 69 0.89 1.88 -6.71
N ALA A 70 1.63 1.06 -7.45
CA ALA A 70 2.59 0.16 -6.82
C ALA A 70 3.71 0.90 -6.05
N ALA A 71 4.00 2.15 -6.43
CA ALA A 71 4.92 3.01 -5.70
C ALA A 71 4.41 3.31 -4.28
N GLU A 72 3.15 3.74 -4.14
CA GLU A 72 2.54 4.04 -2.85
C GLU A 72 2.45 2.78 -1.98
N VAL A 73 2.22 1.62 -2.58
CA VAL A 73 2.14 0.33 -1.88
C VAL A 73 3.48 -0.07 -1.27
N ILE A 74 4.57 0.08 -2.04
CA ILE A 74 5.94 -0.14 -1.56
C ILE A 74 6.27 0.81 -0.41
N LEU A 75 5.84 2.07 -0.49
CA LEU A 75 6.07 3.06 0.58
C LEU A 75 5.21 2.79 1.82
N LEU A 76 3.98 2.28 1.65
CA LEU A 76 3.09 1.93 2.75
C LEU A 76 3.60 0.72 3.54
N SER A 77 4.20 -0.25 2.86
CA SER A 77 4.81 -1.43 3.49
C SER A 77 6.16 -1.80 2.88
N PRO A 78 7.25 -1.05 3.20
CA PRO A 78 8.57 -1.35 2.66
C PRO A 78 9.09 -2.73 3.05
N ALA A 79 8.63 -3.27 4.19
CA ALA A 79 8.95 -4.62 4.64
C ALA A 79 8.40 -5.71 3.70
N ASP A 80 7.29 -5.44 3.01
CA ASP A 80 6.66 -6.36 2.07
C ASP A 80 7.11 -6.14 0.61
N ALA A 81 8.10 -5.27 0.37
CA ALA A 81 8.50 -4.87 -0.97
C ALA A 81 8.87 -6.05 -1.88
N SER A 82 9.51 -7.09 -1.34
CA SER A 82 9.83 -8.31 -2.10
C SER A 82 8.58 -9.06 -2.57
N THR A 83 7.56 -9.20 -1.70
CA THR A 83 6.28 -9.82 -2.03
C THR A 83 5.51 -8.98 -3.05
N ILE A 84 5.47 -7.65 -2.87
CA ILE A 84 4.83 -6.71 -3.79
C ILE A 84 5.46 -6.79 -5.19
N LEU A 85 6.80 -6.78 -5.26
CA LEU A 85 7.54 -6.94 -6.51
C LEU A 85 7.28 -8.30 -7.14
N GLY A 86 7.29 -9.38 -6.35
CA GLY A 86 7.04 -10.75 -6.82
C GLY A 86 5.66 -10.91 -7.46
N ILE A 87 4.60 -10.51 -6.75
CA ILE A 87 3.21 -10.56 -7.23
C ILE A 87 3.06 -9.74 -8.53
N SER A 88 3.53 -8.50 -8.51
CA SER A 88 3.41 -7.60 -9.65
C SER A 88 4.17 -8.15 -10.87
N HIS A 89 5.40 -8.64 -10.67
CA HIS A 89 6.21 -9.22 -11.74
C HIS A 89 5.57 -10.48 -12.32
N SER A 90 5.08 -11.41 -11.48
CA SER A 90 4.35 -12.59 -11.95
C SER A 90 3.12 -12.21 -12.77
N TRP A 91 2.38 -11.18 -12.39
CA TRP A 91 1.24 -10.71 -13.18
C TRP A 91 1.69 -10.11 -14.53
N MET A 92 2.71 -9.24 -14.54
CA MET A 92 3.22 -8.64 -15.78
C MET A 92 3.72 -9.68 -16.78
N LEU A 93 4.39 -10.73 -16.32
CA LEU A 93 4.85 -11.82 -17.19
C LEU A 93 3.70 -12.56 -17.87
N ASN A 94 2.58 -12.74 -17.16
CA ASN A 94 1.38 -13.39 -17.68
C ASN A 94 0.48 -12.45 -18.51
N ASN A 95 0.72 -11.14 -18.45
CA ASN A 95 -0.09 -10.11 -19.11
C ASN A 95 0.81 -9.15 -19.91
N SER A 96 1.84 -9.67 -20.57
CA SER A 96 2.91 -8.85 -21.19
C SER A 96 2.43 -7.96 -22.34
N SER A 97 1.31 -8.28 -22.97
CA SER A 97 0.67 -7.45 -23.99
C SER A 97 -0.30 -6.40 -23.43
N ASP A 98 -0.61 -6.46 -22.13
CA ASP A 98 -1.51 -5.51 -21.48
C ASP A 98 -0.77 -4.17 -21.23
N PRO A 99 -1.29 -3.02 -21.70
CA PRO A 99 -0.70 -1.70 -21.41
C PRO A 99 -0.45 -1.46 -19.92
N ARG A 100 -1.30 -2.03 -19.05
CA ARG A 100 -1.15 -1.92 -17.60
C ARG A 100 0.15 -2.53 -17.09
N SER A 101 0.71 -3.54 -17.77
CA SER A 101 2.01 -4.12 -17.41
C SER A 101 3.15 -3.11 -17.52
N HIS A 102 3.12 -2.24 -18.52
CA HIS A 102 4.14 -1.19 -18.67
C HIS A 102 4.00 -0.11 -17.59
N GLU A 103 2.78 0.32 -17.29
CA GLU A 103 2.52 1.28 -16.22
C GLU A 103 2.94 0.73 -14.85
N LEU A 104 2.56 -0.53 -14.56
CA LEU A 104 2.91 -1.21 -13.33
C LEU A 104 4.44 -1.33 -13.16
N SER A 105 5.16 -1.63 -14.23
CA SER A 105 6.64 -1.64 -14.21
C SER A 105 7.22 -0.27 -13.84
N GLY A 106 6.67 0.81 -14.42
CA GLY A 106 7.06 2.18 -14.10
C GLY A 106 6.82 2.54 -12.63
N GLU A 107 5.62 2.22 -12.12
CA GLU A 107 5.25 2.45 -10.71
C GLU A 107 6.19 1.71 -9.75
N LEU A 108 6.52 0.44 -10.02
CA LEU A 108 7.46 -0.33 -9.20
C LEU A 108 8.84 0.30 -9.16
N CYS A 109 9.36 0.74 -10.32
CA CYS A 109 10.64 1.42 -10.40
C CYS A 109 10.67 2.71 -9.56
N GLU A 110 9.61 3.52 -9.62
CA GLU A 110 9.53 4.76 -8.85
C GLU A 110 9.43 4.49 -7.34
N GLY A 111 8.67 3.47 -6.91
CA GLY A 111 8.61 3.05 -5.51
C GLY A 111 9.98 2.63 -4.96
N VAL A 112 10.67 1.72 -5.67
CA VAL A 112 11.99 1.23 -5.26
C VAL A 112 13.03 2.36 -5.22
N LYS A 113 13.07 3.23 -6.23
CA LYS A 113 13.96 4.40 -6.24
C LYS A 113 13.71 5.30 -5.03
N THR A 114 12.45 5.54 -4.69
CA THR A 114 12.09 6.40 -3.56
C THR A 114 12.56 5.82 -2.23
N VAL A 115 12.38 4.52 -2.02
CA VAL A 115 12.88 3.82 -0.82
C VAL A 115 14.41 3.90 -0.74
N ILE A 116 15.11 3.63 -1.83
CA ILE A 116 16.59 3.70 -1.88
C ILE A 116 17.07 5.11 -1.55
N ARG A 117 16.49 6.14 -2.16
CA ARG A 117 16.84 7.55 -1.89
C ARG A 117 16.63 7.90 -0.42
N HIS A 118 15.48 7.53 0.14
CA HIS A 118 15.20 7.78 1.56
C HIS A 118 16.27 7.19 2.49
N PHE A 119 16.65 5.93 2.28
CA PHE A 119 17.70 5.31 3.11
C PHE A 119 19.10 5.87 2.85
N ALA A 120 19.41 6.23 1.60
CA ALA A 120 20.66 6.92 1.28
C ALA A 120 20.75 8.25 2.04
N ASP A 121 19.70 9.08 1.98
CA ASP A 121 19.65 10.37 2.66
C ASP A 121 19.79 10.21 4.19
N LEU A 122 19.17 9.19 4.78
CA LEU A 122 19.35 8.87 6.20
C LEU A 122 20.76 8.42 6.56
N ALA A 123 21.48 7.76 5.64
CA ALA A 123 22.85 7.33 5.86
C ALA A 123 23.86 8.50 5.71
N TYR A 124 23.61 9.43 4.78
CA TYR A 124 24.47 10.59 4.54
C TYR A 124 24.25 11.75 5.52
N ASN A 125 23.07 11.86 6.14
CA ASN A 125 22.76 12.87 7.16
C ASN A 125 23.09 12.40 8.60
N ARG A 126 23.87 11.33 8.75
CA ARG A 126 24.43 10.83 10.02
C ARG A 126 25.93 11.05 10.05
#